data_AF-A0A0Q4BGF8-F1
#
_entry.id   AF-A0A0Q4BGF8-F1
#
_cell.length_a   1.000
_cell.length_b   1.000
_cell.length_c   1.000
_cell.angle_alpha   90.00
_cell.angle_beta   90.00
_cell.angle_gamma   90.00
#
_symmetry.space_group_name_H-M   'P 1'
#
loop_
_entity.id
_entity.type
_entity.pdbx_description
1 polymer ?
#
loop_
_entity_poly.entity_id
_entity_poly.type
_entity_poly.pdbx_seq_one_letter_code
_entity_poly.pdbx_strand_id
1 'polypeptide(L)'
;MGWAMSPEEVLADRFRRALYVHLTEGRDLDHEDEDRAVSASLSHLGRTMAEFLGGKVNLATLKYRMDNAFVETGCSFPPREVVDAMREVVLNIDVDEISGLLRELSNMPEDLPDAKGRLLDAEEFIARQASRGTVERSLADEFLALMLFLWHLQAPGMWPMRHGPLMRRLQDEGLVGRGDPPQDLVDHIMAVRRLEELTGAGRYDLGRLLPLLDDELPPEEECVQGCIGRIKALVEAGSWDLALRWSDLLMAFRPRSADALYGRIAAYEGKGLHMMATAEAETLVELLPEDLTAHRRLLALYKEKRMVPDYNREVRRFKAIMDARRGA
;
A
#
# COMPACT_ATOMS: atom_id res chain seq x y z
N MET A 1 -21.72 16.29 20.92
CA MET A 1 -21.24 17.13 19.81
C MET A 1 -20.57 16.18 18.84
N GLY A 2 -21.33 15.64 17.88
CA GLY A 2 -20.81 14.61 16.98
C GLY A 2 -19.79 15.24 16.05
N TRP A 3 -18.54 14.78 16.11
CA TRP A 3 -17.54 15.13 15.11
C TRP A 3 -18.01 14.50 13.79
N ALA A 4 -18.38 15.34 12.82
CA ALA A 4 -18.64 14.85 11.47
C ALA A 4 -17.33 14.25 10.94
N MET A 5 -17.39 13.02 10.44
CA MET A 5 -16.25 12.37 9.80
C MET A 5 -15.75 13.23 8.64
N SER A 6 -14.43 13.31 8.46
CA SER A 6 -13.87 13.94 7.26
C SER A 6 -14.29 13.14 6.01
N PRO A 7 -14.33 13.76 4.82
CA PRO A 7 -14.62 13.04 3.57
C PRO A 7 -13.72 11.81 3.38
N GLU A 8 -12.44 11.93 3.76
CA GLU A 8 -11.47 10.84 3.72
C GLU A 8 -11.85 9.68 4.66
N GLU A 9 -12.28 9.99 5.89
CA GLU A 9 -12.66 8.97 6.87
C GLU A 9 -13.98 8.28 6.46
N VAL A 10 -14.90 9.00 5.81
CA VAL A 10 -16.11 8.40 5.21
C VAL A 10 -15.74 7.43 4.10
N LEU A 11 -14.82 7.81 3.21
CA LEU A 11 -14.35 6.93 2.15
C LEU A 11 -13.62 5.71 2.71
N ALA A 12 -12.74 5.91 3.70
CA ALA A 12 -12.01 4.83 4.38
C ALA A 12 -12.97 3.85 5.06
N ASP A 13 -14.02 4.33 5.72
CA ASP A 13 -15.05 3.49 6.31
C ASP A 13 -15.76 2.60 5.26
N ARG A 14 -16.11 3.16 4.09
CA ARG A 14 -16.66 2.34 2.99
C ARG A 14 -15.66 1.29 2.51
N PHE A 15 -14.39 1.64 2.37
CA PHE A 15 -13.34 0.69 1.99
C PHE A 15 -13.16 -0.44 3.01
N ARG A 16 -13.18 -0.15 4.32
CA ARG A 16 -13.10 -1.19 5.36
C ARG A 16 -14.25 -2.19 5.26
N ARG A 17 -15.47 -1.69 5.04
CA ARG A 17 -16.66 -2.54 4.91
C ARG A 17 -16.67 -3.32 3.59
N ALA A 18 -16.20 -2.71 2.50
CA ALA A 18 -16.01 -3.41 1.23
C ALA A 18 -14.95 -4.52 1.38
N LEU A 19 -13.84 -4.25 2.07
CA LEU A 19 -12.80 -5.25 2.35
C LEU A 19 -13.35 -6.40 3.19
N TYR A 20 -14.19 -6.11 4.19
CA TYR A 20 -14.91 -7.13 4.94
C TYR A 20 -15.72 -8.06 4.00
N VAL A 21 -16.56 -7.49 3.13
CA VAL A 21 -17.36 -8.28 2.18
C VAL A 21 -16.45 -9.12 1.26
N HIS A 22 -15.42 -8.49 0.70
CA HIS A 22 -14.46 -9.15 -0.19
C HIS A 22 -13.78 -10.37 0.46
N LEU A 23 -13.29 -10.21 1.69
CA LEU A 23 -12.67 -11.30 2.46
C LEU A 23 -13.68 -12.39 2.84
N THR A 24 -14.93 -12.01 3.15
CA THR A 24 -15.97 -12.96 3.62
C THR A 24 -16.38 -13.91 2.50
N GLU A 25 -16.43 -13.40 1.27
CA GLU A 25 -16.80 -14.15 0.06
C GLU A 25 -15.64 -14.99 -0.51
N GLY A 26 -14.43 -14.88 0.06
CA GLY A 26 -13.27 -15.67 -0.35
C GLY A 26 -12.64 -15.22 -1.67
N ARG A 27 -13.03 -14.05 -2.19
CA ARG A 27 -12.53 -13.52 -3.49
C ARG A 27 -11.02 -13.24 -3.48
N ASP A 28 -10.42 -13.10 -2.31
CA ASP A 28 -8.96 -12.94 -2.17
C ASP A 28 -8.15 -14.17 -2.61
N LEU A 29 -8.73 -15.38 -2.54
CA LEU A 29 -8.05 -16.60 -2.98
C LEU A 29 -8.03 -16.74 -4.52
N ASP A 30 -8.92 -16.02 -5.21
CA ASP A 30 -9.01 -16.05 -6.67
C ASP A 30 -7.93 -15.19 -7.34
N HIS A 31 -7.19 -14.39 -6.56
CA HIS A 31 -6.22 -13.43 -7.07
C HIS A 31 -4.76 -13.69 -6.68
N GLU A 32 -4.44 -14.81 -6.02
CA GLU A 32 -3.04 -15.13 -5.68
C GLU A 32 -2.13 -15.22 -6.92
N ASP A 33 -2.66 -15.75 -8.03
CA ASP A 33 -1.93 -15.83 -9.30
C ASP A 33 -1.72 -14.45 -9.92
N GLU A 34 -2.69 -13.54 -9.77
CA GLU A 34 -2.54 -12.14 -10.17
C GLU A 34 -1.49 -11.44 -9.30
N ASP A 35 -1.51 -11.62 -7.98
CA ASP A 35 -0.54 -11.00 -7.07
C ASP A 35 0.88 -11.50 -7.34
N ARG A 36 1.04 -12.81 -7.62
CA ARG A 36 2.31 -13.40 -8.07
C ARG A 36 2.74 -12.82 -9.41
N ALA A 37 1.83 -12.68 -10.37
CA ALA A 37 2.10 -12.12 -11.69
C ALA A 37 2.51 -10.64 -11.61
N VAL A 38 1.83 -9.84 -10.78
CA VAL A 38 2.18 -8.44 -10.49
C VAL A 38 3.57 -8.37 -9.87
N SER A 39 3.86 -9.16 -8.84
CA SER A 39 5.16 -9.18 -8.16
C SER A 39 6.32 -9.56 -9.11
N ALA A 40 6.12 -10.58 -9.95
CA ALA A 40 7.09 -10.98 -10.96
C ALA A 40 7.30 -9.90 -12.03
N SER A 41 6.21 -9.25 -12.46
CA SER A 41 6.26 -8.13 -13.43
C SER A 41 7.02 -6.94 -12.87
N LEU A 42 6.73 -6.53 -11.62
CA LEU A 42 7.44 -5.45 -10.94
C LEU A 42 8.95 -5.75 -10.82
N SER A 43 9.31 -7.00 -10.54
CA SER A 43 10.70 -7.45 -10.46
C SER A 43 11.41 -7.42 -11.82
N HIS A 44 10.72 -7.79 -12.90
CA HIS A 44 11.26 -7.71 -14.25
C HIS A 44 11.45 -6.25 -14.70
N LEU A 45 10.45 -5.41 -14.46
CA LEU A 45 10.49 -3.98 -14.77
C LEU A 45 11.61 -3.27 -14.02
N GLY A 46 11.78 -3.55 -12.73
CA GLY A 46 12.87 -2.98 -11.92
C GLY A 46 14.26 -3.30 -12.48
N ARG A 47 14.46 -4.54 -12.98
CA ARG A 47 15.72 -4.92 -13.66
C ARG A 47 15.93 -4.16 -14.97
N THR A 48 14.91 -4.10 -15.81
CA THR A 48 14.98 -3.37 -17.09
C THR A 48 15.25 -1.88 -16.87
N MET A 49 14.64 -1.28 -15.85
CA MET A 49 14.89 0.12 -15.46
C MET A 49 16.35 0.32 -15.01
N ALA A 50 16.86 -0.55 -14.13
CA ALA A 50 18.24 -0.46 -13.67
C ALA A 50 19.28 -0.54 -14.81
N GLU A 51 18.99 -1.34 -15.85
CA GLU A 51 19.83 -1.40 -17.05
C GLU A 51 19.78 -0.10 -17.87
N PHE A 52 18.60 0.50 -18.01
CA PHE A 52 18.42 1.77 -18.71
C PHE A 52 19.14 2.92 -17.99
N LEU A 53 18.96 3.02 -16.67
CA LEU A 53 19.63 4.03 -15.83
C LEU A 53 21.16 3.86 -15.84
N GLY A 54 21.63 2.62 -15.86
CA GLY A 54 23.05 2.31 -16.02
C GLY A 54 23.59 2.53 -17.44
N GLY A 55 22.78 3.02 -18.39
CA GLY A 55 23.16 3.25 -19.78
C GLY A 55 23.44 1.98 -20.58
N LYS A 56 23.06 0.80 -20.06
CA LYS A 56 23.30 -0.50 -20.72
C LYS A 56 22.32 -0.76 -21.87
N VAL A 57 21.14 -0.15 -21.81
CA VAL A 57 20.11 -0.24 -22.85
C VAL A 57 19.60 1.16 -23.17
N ASN A 58 19.15 1.37 -24.42
CA ASN A 58 18.55 2.63 -24.86
C ASN A 58 17.03 2.65 -24.66
N LEU A 59 16.41 3.82 -24.86
CA LEU A 59 14.97 4.01 -24.69
C LEU A 59 14.12 3.07 -25.55
N ALA A 60 14.56 2.77 -26.78
CA ALA A 60 13.87 1.82 -27.65
C ALA A 60 13.86 0.39 -27.09
N THR A 61 14.97 -0.06 -26.50
CA THR A 61 15.09 -1.37 -25.86
C THR A 61 14.28 -1.44 -24.57
N LEU A 62 14.28 -0.36 -23.78
CA LEU A 62 13.43 -0.21 -22.60
C LEU A 62 11.95 -0.39 -22.99
N LYS A 63 11.50 0.35 -24.02
CA LYS A 63 10.13 0.25 -24.54
C LYS A 63 9.78 -1.16 -24.99
N TYR A 64 10.63 -1.78 -25.82
CA TYR A 64 10.42 -3.14 -26.33
C TYR A 64 10.24 -4.17 -25.21
N ARG A 65 11.09 -4.12 -24.18
CA ARG A 65 11.00 -5.06 -23.04
C ARG A 65 9.76 -4.82 -22.19
N MET A 66 9.33 -3.56 -22.05
CA MET A 66 8.06 -3.24 -21.38
C MET A 66 6.85 -3.74 -22.17
N ASP A 67 6.83 -3.56 -23.50
CA ASP A 67 5.77 -4.06 -24.37
C ASP A 67 5.69 -5.61 -24.32
N ASN A 68 6.83 -6.31 -24.26
CA ASN A 68 6.84 -7.77 -24.16
C ASN A 68 6.37 -8.28 -22.79
N ALA A 69 6.77 -7.61 -21.70
CA ALA A 69 6.31 -7.96 -20.36
C ALA A 69 4.77 -7.90 -20.28
N PHE A 70 4.14 -6.95 -20.97
CA PHE A 70 2.69 -6.85 -21.08
C PHE A 70 2.03 -8.06 -21.76
N VAL A 71 2.60 -8.54 -22.86
CA VAL A 71 2.05 -9.69 -23.62
C VAL A 71 2.13 -10.99 -22.81
N GLU A 72 3.18 -11.16 -22.00
CA GLU A 72 3.40 -12.38 -21.23
C GLU A 72 2.62 -12.44 -19.92
N THR A 73 2.31 -11.30 -19.29
CA THR A 73 1.78 -11.27 -17.92
C THR A 73 0.38 -10.69 -17.78
N GLY A 74 -0.19 -10.06 -18.83
CA GLY A 74 -1.51 -9.42 -18.78
C GLY A 74 -1.59 -8.17 -17.89
N CYS A 75 -0.51 -7.80 -17.20
CA CYS A 75 -0.42 -6.58 -16.41
C CYS A 75 -0.06 -5.40 -17.31
N SER A 76 -1.02 -4.51 -17.58
CA SER A 76 -0.79 -3.31 -18.40
C SER A 76 0.12 -2.32 -17.66
N PHE A 77 1.34 -2.16 -18.17
CA PHE A 77 2.27 -1.10 -17.83
C PHE A 77 3.02 -0.75 -19.12
N PRO A 78 2.99 0.48 -19.68
CA PRO A 78 2.33 1.73 -19.24
C PRO A 78 0.87 1.93 -19.66
N PRO A 79 0.19 2.97 -19.11
CA PRO A 79 -1.05 3.51 -19.67
C PRO A 79 -0.91 3.84 -21.16
N ARG A 80 -2.01 3.80 -21.92
CA ARG A 80 -1.99 4.10 -23.36
C ARG A 80 -1.39 5.48 -23.65
N GLU A 81 -1.70 6.45 -22.81
CA GLU A 81 -1.18 7.82 -22.88
C GLU A 81 0.34 7.86 -22.79
N VAL A 82 0.95 6.98 -21.99
CA VAL A 82 2.40 6.89 -21.86
C VAL A 82 3.03 6.16 -23.06
N VAL A 83 2.34 5.15 -23.61
CA VAL A 83 2.79 4.48 -24.83
C VAL A 83 2.76 5.42 -26.04
N ASP A 84 1.73 6.25 -26.13
CA ASP A 84 1.57 7.27 -27.15
C ASP A 84 2.63 8.38 -26.95
N ALA A 85 2.87 8.84 -25.72
CA ALA A 85 3.97 9.75 -25.38
C ALA A 85 5.34 9.21 -25.82
N MET A 86 5.65 7.96 -25.44
CA MET A 86 6.92 7.32 -25.79
C MET A 86 7.07 7.20 -27.30
N ARG A 87 6.00 6.88 -28.02
CA ARG A 87 6.03 6.80 -29.48
C ARG A 87 6.33 8.15 -30.08
N GLU A 88 5.64 9.21 -29.65
CA GLU A 88 5.83 10.55 -30.20
C GLU A 88 7.24 11.07 -29.90
N VAL A 89 7.73 10.89 -28.68
CA VAL A 89 9.09 11.25 -28.27
C VAL A 89 10.15 10.54 -29.10
N VAL A 90 10.05 9.23 -29.27
CA VAL A 90 11.05 8.43 -30.02
C VAL A 90 11.07 8.79 -31.51
N LEU A 91 9.93 9.19 -32.08
CA LEU A 91 9.84 9.53 -33.49
C LEU A 91 10.35 10.94 -33.80
N ASN A 92 10.33 11.84 -32.82
CA ASN A 92 10.48 13.28 -33.07
C ASN A 92 11.59 13.97 -32.28
N ILE A 93 12.11 13.36 -31.21
CA ILE A 93 13.22 13.88 -30.41
C ILE A 93 14.43 12.96 -30.61
N ASP A 94 15.62 13.56 -30.67
CA ASP A 94 16.86 12.79 -30.73
C ASP A 94 16.97 11.81 -29.56
N VAL A 95 17.31 10.55 -29.87
CA VAL A 95 17.29 9.45 -28.90
C VAL A 95 18.32 9.66 -27.80
N ASP A 96 19.47 10.29 -28.08
CA ASP A 96 20.51 10.54 -27.09
C ASP A 96 20.14 11.72 -26.19
N GLU A 97 19.56 12.79 -26.76
CA GLU A 97 19.04 13.93 -26.01
C GLU A 97 17.96 13.48 -25.02
N ILE A 98 16.97 12.72 -25.49
CA ILE A 98 15.90 12.25 -24.61
C ILE A 98 16.38 11.18 -23.63
N SER A 99 17.28 10.28 -24.03
CA SER A 99 17.80 9.27 -23.11
C SER A 99 18.61 9.90 -21.98
N GLY A 100 19.35 10.99 -22.26
CA GLY A 100 20.05 11.77 -21.24
C GLY A 100 19.08 12.39 -20.23
N LEU A 101 18.09 13.14 -20.74
CA LEU A 101 17.05 13.77 -19.92
C LEU A 101 16.30 12.74 -19.06
N LEU A 102 15.86 11.64 -19.68
CA LEU A 102 15.16 10.59 -18.96
C LEU A 102 16.04 9.98 -17.87
N ARG A 103 17.34 9.78 -18.07
CA ARG A 103 18.23 9.28 -17.01
C ARG A 103 18.40 10.28 -15.86
N GLU A 104 18.55 11.56 -16.16
CA GLU A 104 18.68 12.61 -15.14
C GLU A 104 17.43 12.72 -14.28
N LEU A 105 16.28 12.76 -14.94
CA LEU A 105 14.99 12.82 -14.28
C LEU A 105 14.72 11.51 -13.55
N SER A 106 15.09 10.37 -14.11
CA SER A 106 14.92 9.05 -13.50
C SER A 106 15.92 8.73 -12.38
N ASN A 107 16.64 9.70 -11.83
CA ASN A 107 17.27 9.52 -10.52
C ASN A 107 16.32 10.07 -9.47
N MET A 108 15.61 9.21 -8.73
CA MET A 108 14.72 9.66 -7.64
C MET A 108 15.46 10.61 -6.68
N PRO A 109 14.99 11.87 -6.53
CA PRO A 109 15.47 12.73 -5.46
C PRO A 109 14.94 12.23 -4.10
N GLU A 110 15.68 12.53 -3.03
CA GLU A 110 15.35 12.04 -1.68
C GLU A 110 14.16 12.78 -1.04
N ASP A 111 13.80 13.97 -1.52
CA ASP A 111 12.66 14.76 -1.05
C ASP A 111 11.66 15.16 -2.16
N LEU A 112 10.41 15.39 -1.72
CA LEU A 112 9.28 15.71 -2.60
C LEU A 112 9.40 17.08 -3.30
N PRO A 113 9.92 18.15 -2.67
CA PRO A 113 10.19 19.42 -3.36
C PRO A 113 11.16 19.28 -4.52
N ASP A 114 12.26 18.53 -4.36
CA ASP A 114 13.24 18.29 -5.42
C ASP A 114 12.62 17.46 -6.56
N ALA A 115 11.76 16.49 -6.23
CA ALA A 115 10.95 15.79 -7.21
C ALA A 115 10.08 16.79 -7.99
N LYS A 116 9.33 17.65 -7.30
CA LYS A 116 8.52 18.67 -7.98
C LYS A 116 9.35 19.56 -8.91
N GLY A 117 10.52 20.02 -8.46
CA GLY A 117 11.44 20.82 -9.27
C GLY A 117 11.86 20.11 -10.58
N ARG A 118 12.28 18.84 -10.48
CA ARG A 118 12.68 18.06 -11.66
C ARG A 118 11.55 17.82 -12.65
N LEU A 119 10.31 17.66 -12.18
CA LEU A 119 9.15 17.55 -13.09
C LEU A 119 8.89 18.85 -13.86
N LEU A 120 9.04 20.00 -13.19
CA LEU A 120 8.88 21.31 -13.84
C LEU A 120 9.98 21.55 -14.88
N ASP A 121 11.22 21.16 -14.60
CA ASP A 121 12.33 21.23 -15.57
C ASP A 121 12.05 20.36 -16.81
N ALA A 122 11.45 19.19 -16.61
CA ALA A 122 11.04 18.28 -17.67
C ALA A 122 9.90 18.87 -18.54
N GLU A 123 8.92 19.48 -17.88
CA GLU A 123 7.82 20.19 -18.55
C GLU A 123 8.35 21.34 -19.41
N GLU A 124 9.29 22.13 -18.88
CA GLU A 124 9.92 23.23 -19.62
C GLU A 124 10.69 22.70 -20.85
N PHE A 125 11.40 21.58 -20.72
CA PHE A 125 12.08 20.96 -21.86
C PHE A 125 11.09 20.61 -22.99
N ILE A 126 9.98 19.94 -22.68
CA ILE A 126 8.98 19.57 -23.70
C ILE A 126 8.30 20.80 -24.28
N ALA A 127 7.98 21.80 -23.45
CA ALA A 127 7.43 23.06 -23.93
C ALA A 127 8.36 23.73 -24.97
N ARG A 128 9.68 23.66 -24.76
CA ARG A 128 10.67 24.14 -25.73
C ARG A 128 10.67 23.32 -27.02
N GLN A 129 10.58 22.00 -26.95
CA GLN A 129 10.46 21.15 -28.15
C GLN A 129 9.17 21.47 -28.94
N ALA A 130 8.04 21.56 -28.25
CA ALA A 130 6.77 21.96 -28.88
C ALA A 130 6.85 23.35 -29.52
N SER A 131 7.54 24.31 -28.90
CA SER A 131 7.76 25.66 -29.46
C SER A 131 8.57 25.65 -30.76
N ARG A 132 9.45 24.66 -30.93
CA ARG A 132 10.26 24.45 -32.14
C ARG A 132 9.51 23.67 -33.23
N GLY A 133 8.31 23.16 -32.91
CA GLY A 133 7.51 22.33 -33.80
C GLY A 133 8.03 20.91 -33.99
N THR A 134 8.95 20.45 -33.13
CA THR A 134 9.42 19.07 -33.15
C THR A 134 8.36 18.10 -32.63
N VAL A 135 7.54 18.51 -31.66
CA VAL A 135 6.48 17.70 -31.06
C VAL A 135 5.16 18.46 -30.98
N GLU A 136 4.05 17.75 -30.83
CA GLU A 136 2.75 18.38 -30.60
C GLU A 136 2.69 19.03 -29.20
N ARG A 137 1.87 20.07 -29.05
CA ARG A 137 1.67 20.72 -27.74
C ARG A 137 0.97 19.80 -26.73
N SER A 138 0.16 18.87 -27.21
CA SER A 138 -0.48 17.80 -26.43
C SER A 138 0.54 16.86 -25.77
N LEU A 139 1.76 16.75 -26.32
CA LEU A 139 2.78 15.86 -25.77
C LEU A 139 3.23 16.28 -24.37
N ALA A 140 3.05 17.53 -23.95
CA ALA A 140 3.44 17.96 -22.59
C ALA A 140 2.74 17.14 -21.50
N ASP A 141 1.43 16.94 -21.63
CA ASP A 141 0.63 16.17 -20.68
C ASP A 141 0.99 14.66 -20.71
N GLU A 142 1.18 14.13 -21.92
CA GLU A 142 1.54 12.73 -22.15
C GLU A 142 2.98 12.43 -21.67
N PHE A 143 3.90 13.38 -21.84
CA PHE A 143 5.28 13.27 -21.40
C PHE A 143 5.39 13.35 -19.88
N LEU A 144 4.61 14.21 -19.23
CA LEU A 144 4.51 14.19 -17.76
C LEU A 144 4.00 12.83 -17.28
N ALA A 145 3.00 12.24 -17.95
CA ALA A 145 2.56 10.89 -17.62
C ALA A 145 3.69 9.84 -17.78
N LEU A 146 4.53 9.96 -18.81
CA LEU A 146 5.72 9.13 -19.00
C LEU A 146 6.76 9.33 -17.90
N MET A 147 7.00 10.57 -17.48
CA MET A 147 7.98 10.90 -16.43
C MET A 147 7.59 10.31 -15.09
N LEU A 148 6.32 10.53 -14.74
CA LEU A 148 5.70 9.98 -13.55
C LEU A 148 5.77 8.45 -13.58
N PHE A 149 5.47 7.85 -14.72
CA PHE A 149 5.58 6.41 -14.91
C PHE A 149 7.00 5.88 -14.64
N LEU A 150 8.04 6.53 -15.17
CA LEU A 150 9.44 6.15 -14.96
C LEU A 150 9.88 6.28 -13.50
N TRP A 151 9.32 7.23 -12.75
CA TRP A 151 9.52 7.34 -11.30
C TRP A 151 8.86 6.23 -10.51
N HIS A 152 7.64 5.87 -10.85
CA HIS A 152 6.94 4.76 -10.19
C HIS A 152 7.68 3.44 -10.39
N LEU A 153 8.32 3.25 -11.54
CA LEU A 153 9.14 2.07 -11.84
C LEU A 153 10.42 1.93 -11.01
N GLN A 154 10.94 3.03 -10.44
CA GLN A 154 12.17 2.96 -9.64
C GLN A 154 11.93 2.48 -8.21
N ALA A 155 10.73 2.70 -7.68
CA ALA A 155 10.37 2.22 -6.35
C ALA A 155 8.88 1.81 -6.31
N PRO A 156 8.47 0.76 -7.04
CA PRO A 156 7.08 0.33 -7.12
C PRO A 156 6.52 -0.16 -5.77
N GLY A 157 7.41 -0.61 -4.87
CA GLY A 157 7.05 -0.92 -3.48
C GLY A 157 6.82 0.31 -2.60
N MET A 158 7.25 1.51 -3.02
CA MET A 158 7.11 2.76 -2.28
C MET A 158 6.02 3.67 -2.87
N TRP A 159 5.75 3.60 -4.17
CA TRP A 159 4.80 4.50 -4.83
C TRP A 159 3.62 3.72 -5.41
N PRO A 160 2.38 3.94 -4.93
CA PRO A 160 1.21 3.27 -5.48
C PRO A 160 1.04 3.66 -6.95
N MET A 161 0.81 2.66 -7.79
CA MET A 161 0.62 2.88 -9.23
C MET A 161 -0.69 3.63 -9.47
N ARG A 162 -0.70 4.57 -10.43
CA ARG A 162 -1.92 5.28 -10.83
C ARG A 162 -2.96 4.29 -11.34
N HIS A 163 -4.00 4.06 -10.57
CA HIS A 163 -5.19 3.33 -10.99
C HIS A 163 -6.25 4.32 -11.44
N GLY A 164 -6.53 4.42 -12.74
CA GLY A 164 -7.42 5.44 -13.33
C GLY A 164 -8.80 5.53 -12.67
N PRO A 165 -9.51 4.41 -12.44
CA PRO A 165 -10.76 4.42 -11.69
C PRO A 165 -10.63 4.93 -10.25
N LEU A 166 -9.55 4.56 -9.54
CA LEU A 166 -9.30 5.03 -8.17
C LEU A 166 -8.97 6.52 -8.15
N MET A 167 -8.15 6.99 -9.09
CA MET A 167 -7.86 8.41 -9.29
C MET A 167 -9.17 9.20 -9.46
N ARG A 168 -10.06 8.77 -10.36
CA ARG A 168 -11.35 9.43 -10.55
C ARG A 168 -12.18 9.45 -9.27
N ARG A 169 -12.25 8.32 -8.55
CA ARG A 169 -12.97 8.26 -7.28
C ARG A 169 -12.41 9.26 -6.27
N LEU A 170 -11.09 9.32 -6.10
CA LEU A 170 -10.45 10.27 -5.18
C LEU A 170 -10.69 11.73 -5.58
N GLN A 171 -10.75 12.02 -6.88
CA GLN A 171 -11.10 13.35 -7.39
C GLN A 171 -12.59 13.70 -7.18
N ASP A 172 -13.49 12.71 -7.27
CA ASP A 172 -14.92 12.90 -6.99
C ASP A 172 -15.15 13.19 -5.49
N GLU A 173 -14.35 12.58 -4.62
CA GLU A 173 -14.35 12.78 -3.16
C GLU A 173 -13.56 14.03 -2.74
N GLY A 174 -12.96 14.77 -3.68
CA GLY A 174 -12.21 15.99 -3.42
C GLY A 174 -10.86 15.79 -2.72
N LEU A 175 -10.33 14.57 -2.71
CA LEU A 175 -9.03 14.22 -2.12
C LEU A 175 -7.86 14.49 -3.08
N VAL A 176 -8.15 14.67 -4.37
CA VAL A 176 -7.19 14.94 -5.44
C VAL A 176 -7.74 16.01 -6.39
N GLY A 177 -6.88 16.91 -6.88
CA GLY A 177 -7.21 17.93 -7.87
C GLY A 177 -7.47 17.40 -9.29
N ARG A 178 -7.73 18.32 -10.24
CA ARG A 178 -8.04 17.99 -11.66
C ARG A 178 -7.36 18.91 -12.68
N GLY A 179 -6.24 19.54 -12.33
CA GLY A 179 -5.72 20.65 -13.14
C GLY A 179 -4.21 20.88 -13.10
N ASP A 180 -3.48 20.11 -12.30
CA ASP A 180 -2.02 20.18 -12.21
C ASP A 180 -1.51 18.73 -12.13
N PRO A 181 -1.19 18.08 -13.26
CA PRO A 181 -0.91 16.64 -13.29
C PRO A 181 0.20 16.18 -12.33
N PRO A 182 1.33 16.92 -12.18
CA PRO A 182 2.30 16.66 -11.13
C PRO A 182 1.71 16.67 -9.72
N GLN A 183 0.95 17.71 -9.36
CA GLN A 183 0.38 17.86 -8.02
C GLN A 183 -0.72 16.82 -7.77
N ASP A 184 -1.59 16.58 -8.74
CA ASP A 184 -2.68 15.61 -8.68
C ASP A 184 -2.14 14.19 -8.41
N LEU A 185 -0.97 13.86 -8.95
CA LEU A 185 -0.34 12.57 -8.68
C LEU A 185 0.23 12.47 -7.26
N VAL A 186 0.89 13.53 -6.78
CA VAL A 186 1.39 13.57 -5.40
C VAL A 186 0.22 13.40 -4.44
N ASP A 187 -0.88 14.11 -4.69
CA ASP A 187 -2.10 14.01 -3.88
C ASP A 187 -2.69 12.59 -3.94
N HIS A 188 -2.71 11.96 -5.13
CA HIS A 188 -3.16 10.58 -5.31
C HIS A 188 -2.32 9.58 -4.51
N ILE A 189 -1.00 9.68 -4.61
CA ILE A 189 -0.07 8.82 -3.87
C ILE A 189 -0.33 8.93 -2.37
N MET A 190 -0.43 10.17 -1.88
CA MET A 190 -0.65 10.44 -0.48
C MET A 190 -2.02 9.94 -0.01
N ALA A 191 -3.06 10.12 -0.81
CA ALA A 191 -4.40 9.61 -0.52
C ALA A 191 -4.44 8.08 -0.48
N VAL A 192 -3.79 7.40 -1.43
CA VAL A 192 -3.71 5.93 -1.44
C VAL A 192 -2.98 5.42 -0.20
N ARG A 193 -1.84 6.00 0.18
CA ARG A 193 -1.11 5.58 1.39
C ARG A 193 -1.94 5.76 2.66
N ARG A 194 -2.65 6.90 2.80
CA ARG A 194 -3.54 7.13 3.94
C ARG A 194 -4.69 6.11 3.96
N LEU A 195 -5.26 5.77 2.79
CA LEU A 195 -6.28 4.74 2.71
C LEU A 195 -5.74 3.35 3.08
N GLU A 196 -4.53 2.97 2.66
CA GLU A 196 -3.89 1.72 3.12
C GLU A 196 -3.83 1.66 4.65
N GLU A 197 -3.34 2.73 5.28
CA GLU A 197 -3.20 2.82 6.73
C GLU A 197 -4.55 2.80 7.46
N LEU A 198 -5.56 3.52 6.95
CA LEU A 198 -6.87 3.64 7.57
C LEU A 198 -7.75 2.41 7.37
N THR A 199 -7.48 1.58 6.35
CA THR A 199 -8.37 0.48 5.96
C THR A 199 -7.78 -0.90 6.22
N GLY A 200 -6.46 -1.01 6.33
CA GLY A 200 -5.76 -2.30 6.34
C GLY A 200 -5.79 -3.02 4.98
N ALA A 201 -6.38 -2.41 3.94
CA ALA A 201 -6.37 -2.92 2.59
C ALA A 201 -4.99 -2.69 1.96
N GLY A 202 -4.48 -3.66 1.20
CA GLY A 202 -3.31 -3.40 0.37
C GLY A 202 -3.65 -2.36 -0.70
N ARG A 203 -2.67 -1.56 -1.16
CA ARG A 203 -2.86 -0.61 -2.29
C ARG A 203 -3.57 -1.19 -3.50
N TYR A 204 -3.32 -2.47 -3.81
CA TYR A 204 -3.91 -3.14 -4.96
C TYR A 204 -5.34 -3.63 -4.66
N ASP A 205 -5.67 -3.87 -3.39
CA ASP A 205 -7.03 -4.18 -2.95
C ASP A 205 -7.93 -2.96 -3.16
N LEU A 206 -7.46 -1.73 -2.91
CA LEU A 206 -8.27 -0.53 -3.10
C LEU A 206 -8.89 -0.43 -4.50
N GLY A 207 -8.16 -0.83 -5.55
CA GLY A 207 -8.69 -0.91 -6.91
C GLY A 207 -9.79 -1.99 -7.04
N ARG A 208 -9.56 -3.17 -6.47
CA ARG A 208 -10.50 -4.31 -6.46
C ARG A 208 -11.78 -4.04 -5.69
N LEU A 209 -11.70 -3.18 -4.66
CA LEU A 209 -12.82 -2.84 -3.79
C LEU A 209 -13.74 -1.77 -4.38
N LEU A 210 -13.28 -0.99 -5.38
CA LEU A 210 -14.07 0.09 -5.98
C LEU A 210 -15.49 -0.31 -6.38
N PRO A 211 -15.74 -1.46 -7.04
CA PRO A 211 -17.10 -1.83 -7.43
C PRO A 211 -18.04 -2.03 -6.24
N LEU A 212 -17.52 -2.50 -5.09
CA LEU A 212 -18.29 -2.72 -3.87
C LEU A 212 -18.63 -1.40 -3.15
N LEU A 213 -17.91 -0.32 -3.47
CA LEU A 213 -18.14 0.97 -2.81
C LEU A 213 -19.47 1.60 -3.18
N ASP A 214 -20.16 1.14 -4.22
CA ASP A 214 -21.48 1.68 -4.59
C ASP A 214 -22.63 0.77 -4.12
N ASP A 215 -22.31 -0.40 -3.56
CA ASP A 215 -23.28 -1.35 -3.01
C ASP A 215 -23.76 -0.95 -1.61
N GLU A 216 -24.83 -1.60 -1.15
CA GLU A 216 -25.26 -1.54 0.25
C GLU A 216 -24.30 -2.39 1.11
N LEU A 217 -23.46 -1.70 1.88
CA LEU A 217 -22.45 -2.32 2.72
C LEU A 217 -23.00 -2.62 4.12
N PRO A 218 -22.57 -3.73 4.74
CA PRO A 218 -22.99 -4.07 6.11
C PRO A 218 -22.63 -2.97 7.10
N PRO A 219 -23.38 -2.81 8.20
CA PRO A 219 -23.05 -1.86 9.24
C PRO A 219 -21.69 -2.20 9.88
N GLU A 220 -20.97 -1.18 10.35
CA GLU A 220 -19.64 -1.33 10.95
C GLU A 220 -19.63 -2.38 12.06
N GLU A 221 -20.63 -2.35 12.95
CA GLU A 221 -20.68 -3.26 14.11
C GLU A 221 -20.82 -4.74 13.68
N GLU A 222 -21.53 -5.01 12.58
CA GLU A 222 -21.60 -6.35 12.01
C GLU A 222 -20.24 -6.78 11.44
N CYS A 223 -19.55 -5.87 10.73
CA CYS A 223 -18.20 -6.13 10.22
C CYS A 223 -17.23 -6.44 11.36
N VAL A 224 -17.25 -5.64 12.44
CA VAL A 224 -16.41 -5.82 13.63
C VAL A 224 -16.67 -7.17 14.27
N GLN A 225 -17.94 -7.51 14.52
CA GLN A 225 -18.29 -8.78 15.15
C GLN A 225 -17.96 -9.99 14.26
N GLY A 226 -18.14 -9.84 12.95
CA GLY A 226 -17.74 -10.81 11.93
C GLY A 226 -16.22 -11.04 11.91
N CYS A 227 -15.42 -9.97 11.97
CA CYS A 227 -13.97 -10.06 12.05
C CYS A 227 -13.52 -10.83 13.29
N ILE A 228 -14.06 -10.51 14.47
CA ILE A 228 -13.74 -11.24 15.72
C ILE A 228 -14.02 -12.73 15.56
N GLY A 229 -15.19 -13.09 15.00
CA GLY A 229 -15.56 -14.48 14.75
C GLY A 229 -14.61 -15.19 13.78
N ARG A 230 -14.23 -14.53 12.68
CA ARG A 230 -13.31 -15.07 11.67
C ARG A 230 -11.90 -15.26 12.21
N ILE A 231 -11.35 -14.28 12.93
CA ILE A 231 -10.02 -14.36 13.57
C ILE A 231 -9.96 -15.60 14.46
N LYS A 232 -10.95 -15.77 15.34
CA LYS A 232 -11.00 -16.92 16.25
C LYS A 232 -11.02 -18.25 15.48
N ALA A 233 -11.90 -18.38 14.50
CA ALA A 233 -12.02 -19.61 13.71
C ALA A 233 -10.74 -19.93 12.92
N LEU A 234 -10.08 -18.92 12.34
CA LEU A 234 -8.85 -19.10 11.57
C LEU A 234 -7.65 -19.46 12.46
N VAL A 235 -7.57 -18.87 13.66
CA VAL A 235 -6.57 -19.23 14.67
C VAL A 235 -6.76 -20.69 15.12
N GLU A 236 -7.99 -21.12 15.37
CA GLU A 236 -8.29 -22.52 15.71
C GLU A 236 -7.98 -23.48 14.56
N ALA A 237 -8.18 -23.06 13.32
CA ALA A 237 -7.87 -23.83 12.11
C ALA A 237 -6.39 -23.80 11.69
N GLY A 238 -5.55 -23.01 12.36
CA GLY A 238 -4.14 -22.84 12.00
C GLY A 238 -3.87 -22.03 10.73
N SER A 239 -4.86 -21.28 10.24
CA SER A 239 -4.77 -20.45 9.04
C SER A 239 -4.20 -19.07 9.37
N TRP A 240 -2.91 -19.04 9.70
CA TRP A 240 -2.26 -17.88 10.33
C TRP A 240 -2.22 -16.62 9.46
N ASP A 241 -1.97 -16.74 8.16
CA ASP A 241 -1.91 -15.59 7.25
C ASP A 241 -3.26 -14.89 7.11
N LEU A 242 -4.33 -15.68 6.98
CA LEU A 242 -5.69 -15.14 6.98
C LEU A 242 -6.04 -14.54 8.34
N ALA A 243 -5.66 -15.19 9.45
CA ALA A 243 -5.91 -14.64 10.78
C ALA A 243 -5.24 -13.27 10.97
N LEU A 244 -4.01 -13.08 10.46
CA LEU A 244 -3.34 -11.77 10.48
C LEU A 244 -4.13 -10.74 9.67
N ARG A 245 -4.53 -11.08 8.44
CA ARG A 245 -5.27 -10.15 7.57
C ARG A 245 -6.61 -9.71 8.15
N TRP A 246 -7.36 -10.65 8.73
CA TRP A 246 -8.60 -10.33 9.45
C TRP A 246 -8.34 -9.51 10.72
N SER A 247 -7.21 -9.74 11.40
CA SER A 247 -6.82 -8.93 12.57
C SER A 247 -6.49 -7.49 12.18
N ASP A 248 -5.82 -7.31 11.04
CA ASP A 248 -5.47 -5.99 10.51
C ASP A 248 -6.73 -5.19 10.13
N LEU A 249 -7.70 -5.83 9.47
CA LEU A 249 -9.01 -5.21 9.20
C LEU A 249 -9.74 -4.84 10.51
N LEU A 250 -9.74 -5.71 11.52
CA LEU A 250 -10.34 -5.40 12.81
C LEU A 250 -9.67 -4.20 13.49
N MET A 251 -8.34 -4.06 13.37
CA MET A 251 -7.63 -2.88 13.87
C MET A 251 -7.92 -1.63 13.06
N ALA A 252 -8.16 -1.74 11.76
CA ALA A 252 -8.60 -0.62 10.93
C ALA A 252 -9.96 -0.06 11.40
N PHE A 253 -10.88 -0.93 11.84
CA PHE A 253 -12.12 -0.48 12.49
C PHE A 253 -11.90 0.00 13.93
N ARG A 254 -11.07 -0.71 14.70
CA ARG A 254 -10.83 -0.47 16.13
C ARG A 254 -9.32 -0.51 16.41
N PRO A 255 -8.60 0.63 16.31
CA PRO A 255 -7.12 0.70 16.41
C PRO A 255 -6.47 0.20 17.71
N ARG A 256 -7.28 -0.23 18.69
CA ARG A 256 -6.86 -0.81 19.96
C ARG A 256 -7.74 -2.01 20.32
N SER A 257 -8.03 -2.86 19.35
CA SER A 257 -8.82 -4.07 19.57
C SER A 257 -7.99 -5.14 20.26
N ALA A 258 -8.38 -5.51 21.48
CA ALA A 258 -7.76 -6.62 22.21
C ALA A 258 -7.93 -7.95 21.45
N ASP A 259 -9.09 -8.19 20.83
CA ASP A 259 -9.34 -9.38 20.02
C ASP A 259 -8.39 -9.49 18.83
N ALA A 260 -8.10 -8.37 18.16
CA ALA A 260 -7.13 -8.35 17.06
C ALA A 260 -5.71 -8.63 17.55
N LEU A 261 -5.30 -8.05 18.69
CA LEU A 261 -4.00 -8.32 19.30
C LEU A 261 -3.87 -9.79 19.70
N TYR A 262 -4.89 -10.39 20.32
CA TYR A 262 -4.91 -11.82 20.62
C TYR A 262 -4.78 -12.68 19.36
N GLY A 263 -5.49 -12.31 18.28
CA GLY A 263 -5.39 -12.92 16.97
C GLY A 263 -3.97 -12.88 16.39
N ARG A 264 -3.35 -11.69 16.37
CA ARG A 264 -1.97 -11.49 15.88
C ARG A 264 -0.95 -12.26 16.70
N ILE A 265 -1.04 -12.22 18.04
CA ILE A 265 -0.15 -12.98 18.93
C ILE A 265 -0.21 -14.46 18.58
N ALA A 266 -1.41 -15.03 18.49
CA ALA A 266 -1.60 -16.45 18.20
C ALA A 266 -1.09 -16.82 16.79
N ALA A 267 -1.36 -16.01 15.78
CA ALA A 267 -0.88 -16.23 14.43
C ALA A 267 0.64 -16.14 14.33
N TYR A 268 1.28 -15.17 14.98
CA TYR A 268 2.73 -15.06 15.03
C TYR A 268 3.39 -16.22 15.78
N GLU A 269 2.83 -16.65 16.93
CA GLU A 269 3.28 -17.87 17.62
C GLU A 269 3.18 -19.10 16.72
N GLY A 270 2.04 -19.28 16.03
CA GLY A 270 1.80 -20.37 15.09
C GLY A 270 2.78 -20.39 13.91
N LYS A 271 3.26 -19.21 13.48
CA LYS A 271 4.29 -19.05 12.46
C LYS A 271 5.73 -19.10 13.00
N GLY A 272 5.92 -19.23 14.33
CA GLY A 272 7.24 -19.18 14.96
C GLY A 272 7.88 -17.78 14.99
N LEU A 273 7.11 -16.72 14.74
CA LEU A 273 7.54 -15.32 14.72
C LEU A 273 7.43 -14.69 16.12
N HIS A 274 8.04 -15.32 17.12
CA HIS A 274 7.79 -14.98 18.53
C HIS A 274 8.23 -13.58 18.95
N MET A 275 9.20 -12.95 18.27
CA MET A 275 9.56 -11.56 18.56
C MET A 275 8.41 -10.61 18.19
N MET A 276 7.75 -10.87 17.06
CA MET A 276 6.53 -10.14 16.66
C MET A 276 5.42 -10.41 17.68
N ALA A 277 5.18 -11.67 18.04
CA ALA A 277 4.21 -12.02 19.08
C ALA A 277 4.48 -11.32 20.42
N THR A 278 5.76 -11.17 20.80
CA THR A 278 6.16 -10.48 22.04
C THR A 278 5.81 -8.99 21.98
N ALA A 279 6.09 -8.31 20.87
CA ALA A 279 5.76 -6.89 20.70
C ALA A 279 4.23 -6.64 20.77
N GLU A 280 3.44 -7.52 20.13
CA GLU A 280 1.97 -7.46 20.21
C GLU A 280 1.48 -7.73 21.65
N ALA A 281 2.08 -8.69 22.36
CA ALA A 281 1.71 -9.02 23.73
C ALA A 281 2.09 -7.91 24.74
N GLU A 282 3.20 -7.20 24.52
CA GLU A 282 3.54 -5.98 25.27
C GLU A 282 2.48 -4.91 25.06
N THR A 283 2.07 -4.67 23.82
CA THR A 283 1.00 -3.72 23.47
C THR A 283 -0.34 -4.12 24.12
N LEU A 284 -0.66 -5.42 24.14
CA LEU A 284 -1.87 -5.94 24.79
C LEU A 284 -1.86 -5.71 26.31
N VAL A 285 -0.71 -5.89 26.97
CA VAL A 285 -0.56 -5.61 28.40
C VAL A 285 -0.66 -4.11 28.69
N GLU A 286 -0.12 -3.26 27.82
CA GLU A 286 -0.30 -1.81 27.95
C GLU A 286 -1.76 -1.38 27.77
N LEU A 287 -2.49 -2.03 26.85
CA LEU A 287 -3.90 -1.80 26.62
C LEU A 287 -4.77 -2.30 27.78
N LEU A 288 -4.42 -3.45 28.35
CA LEU A 288 -5.17 -4.15 29.41
C LEU A 288 -4.27 -4.39 30.65
N PRO A 289 -3.90 -3.34 31.39
CA PRO A 289 -2.87 -3.42 32.45
C PRO A 289 -3.29 -4.22 33.68
N GLU A 290 -4.56 -4.59 33.80
CA GLU A 290 -5.06 -5.42 34.89
C GLU A 290 -5.46 -6.83 34.42
N ASP A 291 -5.35 -7.14 33.12
CA ASP A 291 -5.79 -8.41 32.56
C ASP A 291 -4.73 -9.51 32.76
N LEU A 292 -5.03 -10.41 33.70
CA LEU A 292 -4.12 -11.52 34.04
C LEU A 292 -3.85 -12.47 32.87
N THR A 293 -4.74 -12.56 31.89
CA THR A 293 -4.54 -13.40 30.69
C THR A 293 -3.51 -12.78 29.77
N ALA A 294 -3.58 -11.47 29.52
CA ALA A 294 -2.58 -10.72 28.76
C ALA A 294 -1.19 -10.86 29.38
N HIS A 295 -1.08 -10.65 30.70
CA HIS A 295 0.19 -10.81 31.41
C HIS A 295 0.74 -12.24 31.37
N ARG A 296 -0.12 -13.26 31.53
CA ARG A 296 0.32 -14.67 31.41
C ARG A 296 0.86 -14.99 30.03
N ARG A 297 0.24 -14.44 28.99
CA ARG A 297 0.67 -14.61 27.61
C ARG A 297 2.05 -14.01 27.39
N LEU A 298 2.27 -12.75 27.80
CA LEU A 298 3.57 -12.10 27.70
C LEU A 298 4.66 -12.85 28.48
N LEU A 299 4.36 -13.31 29.69
CA LEU A 299 5.28 -14.11 30.50
C LEU A 299 5.69 -15.42 29.81
N ALA A 300 4.75 -16.09 29.12
CA ALA A 300 5.06 -17.31 28.38
C ALA A 300 6.07 -17.03 27.25
N LEU A 301 5.86 -15.95 26.49
CA LEU A 301 6.74 -15.52 25.39
C LEU A 301 8.15 -15.15 25.87
N TYR A 302 8.26 -14.34 26.93
CA TYR A 302 9.56 -14.02 27.52
C TYR A 302 10.30 -15.26 28.03
N LYS A 303 9.57 -16.21 28.64
CA LYS A 303 10.16 -17.48 29.11
C LYS A 303 10.68 -18.31 27.94
N GLU A 304 9.90 -18.41 26.87
CA GLU A 304 10.28 -19.16 25.66
C GLU A 304 11.55 -18.59 25.02
N LYS A 305 11.68 -17.25 24.95
CA LYS A 305 12.87 -16.57 24.41
C LYS A 305 13.98 -16.30 25.42
N ARG A 306 13.84 -16.81 26.64
CA ARG A 306 14.81 -16.64 27.72
C ARG A 306 15.17 -15.17 27.98
N MET A 307 14.19 -14.28 27.84
CA MET A 307 14.30 -12.85 28.15
C MET A 307 14.18 -12.65 29.67
N VAL A 308 15.19 -13.10 30.40
CA VAL A 308 15.18 -13.14 31.88
C VAL A 308 14.91 -11.78 32.54
N PRO A 309 15.52 -10.66 32.09
CA PRO A 309 15.24 -9.36 32.69
C PRO A 309 13.77 -8.93 32.54
N ASP A 310 13.22 -9.07 31.34
CA ASP A 310 11.84 -8.68 31.03
C ASP A 310 10.83 -9.61 31.72
N TYR A 311 11.09 -10.92 31.73
CA TYR A 311 10.31 -11.89 32.50
C TYR A 311 10.22 -11.52 33.98
N ASN A 312 11.36 -11.19 34.61
CA ASN A 312 11.39 -10.84 36.02
C ASN A 312 10.64 -9.53 36.32
N ARG A 313 10.73 -8.54 35.41
CA ARG A 313 9.97 -7.29 35.51
C ARG A 313 8.47 -7.58 35.44
N GLU A 314 8.07 -8.41 34.51
CA GLU A 314 6.66 -8.74 34.27
C GLU A 314 6.06 -9.61 35.37
N VAL A 315 6.83 -10.52 35.97
CA VAL A 315 6.41 -11.29 37.16
C VAL A 315 6.07 -10.37 38.33
N ARG A 316 6.84 -9.28 38.52
CA ARG A 316 6.54 -8.31 39.59
C ARG A 316 5.21 -7.58 39.34
N ARG A 317 4.96 -7.15 38.09
CA ARG A 317 3.69 -6.55 37.68
C ARG A 317 2.52 -7.51 37.91
N PHE A 318 2.64 -8.74 37.41
CA PHE A 318 1.63 -9.79 37.57
C PHE A 318 1.30 -10.08 39.04
N LYS A 319 2.31 -10.17 39.91
CA LYS A 319 2.12 -10.38 41.36
C LYS A 319 1.39 -9.21 42.00
N ALA A 320 1.78 -7.97 41.68
CA ALA A 320 1.13 -6.78 42.22
C ALA A 320 -0.38 -6.75 41.90
N ILE A 321 -0.76 -7.11 40.67
CA ILE A 321 -2.18 -7.20 40.26
C ILE A 321 -2.92 -8.29 41.05
N MET A 322 -2.31 -9.46 41.20
CA MET A 322 -2.89 -10.57 41.97
C MET A 322 -3.09 -10.22 43.45
N ASP A 323 -2.12 -9.54 44.06
CA ASP A 323 -2.19 -9.13 45.46
C ASP A 323 -3.25 -8.04 45.67
N ALA A 324 -3.36 -7.08 44.74
CA ALA A 324 -4.41 -6.07 44.76
C ALA A 324 -5.82 -6.68 44.70
N ARG A 325 -6.02 -7.70 43.85
CA ARG A 325 -7.30 -8.43 43.74
C ARG A 325 -7.64 -9.28 44.96
N ARG A 326 -6.67 -9.65 45.80
CA ARG A 326 -6.88 -10.43 47.03
C ARG A 326 -7.18 -9.58 48.26
N GLY A 327 -6.82 -8.29 48.22
CA GLY A 327 -7.06 -7.33 49.29
C GLY A 327 -8.33 -6.48 49.12
N ALA A 328 -9.05 -6.63 48.00
CA ALA A 328 -10.35 -6.00 47.71
C ALA A 328 -11.50 -6.97 47.98
#